data_AF-A0A177B7P0-F1
#
_entry.id   AF-A0A177B7P0-F1
#
_cell.length_a   1.000
_cell.length_b   1.000
_cell.length_c   1.000
_cell.angle_alpha   90.00
_cell.angle_beta   90.00
_cell.angle_gamma   90.00
#
_symmetry.space_group_name_H-M   'P 1'
#
loop_
_entity.id
_entity.type
_entity.pdbx_description
1 polymer ?
#
loop_
_entity_poly.entity_id
_entity_poly.type
_entity_poly.pdbx_seq_one_letter_code
_entity_poly.pdbx_strand_id
1 'polypeptide(L)'
;MKDRLSQLAYSTNQLAIMMANSIGLVTENAKPVKFEGYDKHTPLNNDNKTNEDYTKLFSKLITRTANDIETLINSLPDEPGDNQNMTMMTLQSEQADISKKLNQLKVHVEKVHDEVDSNINVVCDLYLLTDKNKN
;
A
#
# COMPACT_ATOMS: atom_id res chain seq x y z
N MET A 1 3.53 5.28 -6.29
CA MET A 1 2.08 5.63 -6.27
C MET A 1 1.23 4.89 -7.33
N LYS A 2 1.74 3.81 -7.96
CA LYS A 2 0.92 2.95 -8.84
C LYS A 2 -0.04 2.02 -8.08
N ASP A 3 0.22 1.86 -6.78
CA ASP A 3 -0.42 0.85 -5.95
C ASP A 3 -1.87 1.20 -5.57
N ARG A 4 -2.18 2.47 -5.30
CA ARG A 4 -3.55 2.92 -4.99
C ARG A 4 -4.51 2.75 -6.18
N LEU A 5 -4.05 3.02 -7.39
CA LEU A 5 -4.85 2.82 -8.60
C LEU A 5 -5.10 1.32 -8.86
N SER A 6 -4.08 0.48 -8.67
CA SER A 6 -4.22 -0.98 -8.73
C SER A 6 -5.17 -1.51 -7.64
N GLN A 7 -5.09 -0.98 -6.42
CA GLN A 7 -5.99 -1.31 -5.32
C GLN A 7 -7.43 -0.92 -5.64
N LEU A 8 -7.66 0.27 -6.21
CA LEU A 8 -8.99 0.71 -6.64
C LEU A 8 -9.58 -0.20 -7.72
N ALA A 9 -8.78 -0.57 -8.72
CA ALA A 9 -9.19 -1.52 -9.76
C ALA A 9 -9.54 -2.89 -9.18
N TYR A 10 -8.73 -3.39 -8.24
CA TYR A 10 -8.99 -4.65 -7.55
C TYR A 10 -10.28 -4.59 -6.72
N SER A 11 -10.45 -3.58 -5.86
CA SER A 11 -11.65 -3.42 -5.03
C SER A 11 -12.92 -3.29 -5.85
N THR A 12 -12.87 -2.58 -6.98
CA THR A 12 -13.99 -2.47 -7.92
C THR A 12 -14.36 -3.81 -8.53
N ASN A 13 -13.35 -4.60 -8.94
CA ASN A 13 -13.58 -5.94 -9.46
C ASN A 13 -14.19 -6.87 -8.39
N GLN A 14 -13.71 -6.80 -7.14
CA GLN A 14 -14.27 -7.56 -6.04
C GLN A 14 -15.73 -7.17 -5.74
N LEU A 15 -16.06 -5.88 -5.78
CA LEU A 15 -17.44 -5.41 -5.63
C LEU A 15 -18.36 -6.01 -6.70
N ALA A 16 -17.92 -6.01 -7.97
CA ALA A 16 -18.68 -6.57 -9.07
C ALA A 16 -18.95 -8.08 -8.89
N ILE A 17 -17.94 -8.85 -8.48
CA ILE A 17 -18.07 -10.28 -8.18
C ILE A 17 -19.07 -10.51 -7.05
N MET A 18 -18.98 -9.72 -5.98
CA MET A 18 -19.88 -9.85 -4.82
C MET A 18 -21.32 -9.51 -5.16
N MET A 19 -21.55 -8.49 -5.99
CA MET A 19 -22.87 -8.17 -6.52
C MET A 19 -23.43 -9.32 -7.36
N ALA A 20 -22.66 -9.85 -8.31
CA ALA A 20 -23.09 -10.97 -9.14
C ALA A 20 -23.44 -12.22 -8.31
N ASN A 21 -22.60 -12.57 -7.34
CA ASN A 21 -22.85 -13.70 -6.44
C ASN A 21 -24.09 -13.49 -5.56
N SER A 22 -24.31 -12.25 -5.09
CA SER A 22 -25.49 -11.93 -4.28
C SER A 22 -26.79 -12.06 -5.09
N ILE A 23 -26.78 -11.68 -6.37
CA ILE A 23 -27.94 -11.86 -7.26
C ILE A 23 -28.23 -13.34 -7.45
N GLY A 24 -27.20 -14.16 -7.72
CA GLY A 24 -27.35 -15.61 -7.86
C GLY A 24 -28.05 -16.24 -6.65
N LEU A 25 -27.57 -15.91 -5.44
CA LEU A 25 -28.18 -16.40 -4.20
C LEU A 25 -29.61 -15.90 -3.97
N VAL A 26 -29.90 -14.63 -4.29
CA VAL A 26 -31.27 -14.09 -4.17
C VAL A 26 -32.21 -14.79 -5.14
N THR A 27 -31.76 -15.07 -6.37
CA THR A 27 -32.57 -15.76 -7.39
C THR A 27 -32.78 -17.24 -7.09
N GLU A 28 -31.76 -17.94 -6.59
CA GLU A 28 -31.87 -19.35 -6.20
C GLU A 28 -32.85 -19.53 -5.02
N ASN A 29 -32.84 -18.58 -4.09
CA ASN A 29 -33.67 -18.63 -2.89
C ASN A 29 -34.98 -17.83 -3.02
N ALA A 30 -35.31 -17.34 -4.21
CA ALA A 30 -36.53 -16.58 -4.44
C ALA A 30 -37.75 -17.49 -4.23
N LYS A 31 -38.64 -17.09 -3.32
CA LYS A 31 -39.91 -17.80 -3.12
C LYS A 31 -40.79 -17.60 -4.36
N PRO A 32 -41.37 -18.67 -4.94
CA PRO A 32 -42.35 -18.51 -6.00
C PRO A 32 -43.55 -17.73 -5.47
N VAL A 33 -43.86 -16.61 -6.12
CA VAL A 33 -45.02 -15.78 -5.80
C VAL A 33 -46.26 -16.48 -6.35
N LYS A 34 -47.26 -16.72 -5.50
CA LYS A 34 -48.57 -17.19 -5.95
C LYS A 34 -49.34 -16.00 -6.52
N PHE A 35 -49.74 -16.09 -7.78
CA PHE A 35 -50.74 -15.18 -8.34
C PHE A 35 -52.14 -15.57 -7.84
N GLU A 36 -52.97 -14.58 -7.51
CA GLU A 36 -54.38 -14.82 -7.19
C GLU A 36 -55.04 -15.59 -8.35
N GLY A 37 -55.58 -16.78 -8.05
CA GLY A 37 -56.25 -17.65 -9.01
C GLY A 37 -55.48 -18.91 -9.45
N TYR A 38 -54.24 -19.12 -9.02
CA TYR A 38 -53.45 -20.31 -9.39
C TYR A 38 -53.16 -21.22 -8.18
N ASP A 39 -54.13 -22.05 -7.80
CA ASP A 39 -53.96 -23.03 -6.72
C ASP A 39 -53.46 -24.36 -7.28
N LYS A 40 -52.14 -24.55 -7.28
CA LYS A 40 -51.52 -25.88 -7.35
C LYS A 40 -50.66 -26.07 -6.12
N HIS A 41 -51.12 -26.96 -5.25
CA HIS A 41 -50.42 -27.51 -4.10
C HIS A 41 -48.99 -27.91 -4.47
N THR A 42 -48.03 -27.03 -4.20
CA THR A 42 -46.61 -27.35 -4.25
C THR A 42 -46.09 -27.24 -2.82
N PRO A 43 -45.48 -28.29 -2.24
CA PRO A 43 -45.00 -28.26 -0.86
C PRO A 43 -43.90 -27.19 -0.75
N LEU A 44 -44.17 -26.16 0.05
CA LEU A 44 -43.24 -25.07 0.30
C LEU A 44 -42.22 -25.55 1.34
N ASN A 45 -41.06 -26.04 0.89
CA ASN A 45 -39.95 -26.30 1.81
C ASN A 45 -39.49 -24.95 2.40
N ASN A 46 -39.68 -24.80 3.71
CA ASN A 46 -39.51 -23.55 4.45
C ASN A 46 -38.17 -23.48 5.19
N ASP A 47 -37.06 -23.83 4.53
CA ASP A 47 -35.73 -23.62 5.08
C ASP A 47 -35.27 -22.17 4.86
N ASN A 48 -35.95 -21.22 5.51
CA ASN A 48 -35.78 -19.78 5.27
C ASN A 48 -34.73 -19.09 6.16
N LYS A 49 -34.32 -19.71 7.27
CA LYS A 49 -33.46 -19.05 8.27
C LYS A 49 -32.03 -18.80 7.78
N THR A 50 -31.42 -19.77 7.12
CA THR A 50 -30.05 -19.65 6.55
C THR A 50 -29.98 -18.62 5.41
N ASN A 51 -31.07 -18.40 4.68
CA ASN A 51 -31.10 -17.54 3.49
C ASN A 51 -31.15 -16.04 3.81
N GLU A 52 -31.86 -15.66 4.87
CA GLU A 52 -31.84 -14.26 5.34
C GLU A 52 -30.45 -13.86 5.86
N ASP A 53 -29.71 -14.79 6.46
CA ASP A 53 -28.37 -14.54 6.97
C ASP A 53 -27.35 -14.31 5.84
N TYR A 54 -27.43 -15.06 4.74
CA TYR A 54 -26.59 -14.82 3.55
C TYR A 54 -26.91 -13.47 2.90
N THR A 55 -28.19 -13.13 2.74
CA THR A 55 -28.58 -11.84 2.15
C THR A 55 -28.06 -10.66 2.99
N LYS A 56 -28.20 -10.74 4.32
CA LYS A 56 -27.65 -9.75 5.25
C LYS A 56 -26.12 -9.69 5.18
N LEU A 57 -25.44 -10.83 5.11
CA LEU A 57 -23.99 -10.90 4.98
C LEU A 57 -23.50 -10.22 3.69
N PHE A 58 -24.08 -10.55 2.53
CA PHE A 58 -23.73 -9.93 1.26
C PHE A 58 -24.02 -8.42 1.26
N SER A 59 -25.15 -7.98 1.81
CA SER A 59 -25.45 -6.54 1.92
C SER A 59 -24.40 -5.79 2.74
N LYS A 60 -23.95 -6.38 3.86
CA LYS A 60 -22.91 -5.79 4.72
C LYS A 60 -21.56 -5.76 4.02
N LEU A 61 -21.21 -6.83 3.33
CA LEU A 61 -19.96 -6.92 2.59
C LEU A 61 -19.92 -5.95 1.41
N ILE A 62 -20.99 -5.84 0.62
CA ILE A 62 -21.12 -4.88 -0.50
C ILE A 62 -21.00 -3.44 0.01
N THR A 63 -21.73 -3.11 1.08
CA THR A 63 -21.71 -1.76 1.69
C THR A 63 -20.31 -1.39 2.18
N ARG A 64 -19.63 -2.34 2.84
CA ARG A 64 -18.26 -2.13 3.30
C ARG A 64 -17.30 -1.91 2.13
N THR A 65 -17.33 -2.77 1.12
CA THR A 65 -16.45 -2.64 -0.05
C THR A 65 -16.71 -1.34 -0.80
N ALA A 66 -17.96 -0.86 -0.87
CA ALA A 66 -18.29 0.43 -1.46
C ALA A 66 -17.69 1.61 -0.67
N ASN A 67 -17.77 1.58 0.66
CA ASN A 67 -17.12 2.60 1.51
C ASN A 67 -15.58 2.54 1.40
N ASP A 68 -15.01 1.34 1.31
CA ASP A 68 -13.57 1.16 1.13
C ASP A 68 -13.12 1.74 -0.24
N ILE A 69 -13.94 1.61 -1.29
CA ILE A 69 -13.70 2.27 -2.59
C ILE A 69 -13.78 3.80 -2.47
N GLU A 70 -14.77 4.33 -1.77
CA GLU A 70 -14.92 5.78 -1.57
C GLU A 70 -13.72 6.37 -0.81
N THR A 71 -13.29 5.72 0.26
CA THR A 71 -12.07 6.14 1.00
C THR A 71 -10.81 6.04 0.14
N LEU A 72 -10.70 5.03 -0.72
CA LEU A 72 -9.59 4.92 -1.68
C LEU A 72 -9.60 6.07 -2.68
N ILE A 73 -10.76 6.45 -3.22
CA ILE A 73 -10.91 7.59 -4.13
C ILE A 73 -10.49 8.88 -3.43
N ASN A 74 -10.98 9.12 -2.21
CA ASN A 74 -10.61 10.32 -1.42
C ASN A 74 -9.12 10.34 -1.02
N SER A 75 -8.42 9.22 -1.11
CA SER A 75 -6.98 9.13 -0.84
C SER A 75 -6.10 9.33 -2.08
N LEU A 76 -6.71 9.50 -3.26
CA LEU A 76 -5.96 9.76 -4.48
C LEU A 76 -5.35 11.17 -4.41
N PRO A 77 -4.11 11.35 -4.89
CA PRO A 77 -3.50 12.66 -4.96
C PRO A 77 -4.23 13.53 -5.99
N ASP A 78 -4.75 14.68 -5.57
CA ASP A 78 -5.48 15.66 -6.40
C ASP A 78 -4.57 16.59 -7.22
N GLU A 79 -3.25 16.34 -7.25
CA GLU A 79 -2.32 17.28 -7.85
C GLU A 79 -2.42 17.26 -9.39
N PRO A 80 -2.73 18.38 -10.06
CA PRO A 80 -2.78 18.44 -11.52
C PRO A 80 -1.41 18.09 -12.10
N GLY A 81 -1.39 17.37 -13.23
CA GLY A 81 -0.17 16.80 -13.81
C GLY A 81 0.94 17.83 -14.10
N ASP A 82 0.59 19.09 -14.35
CA ASP A 82 1.56 20.17 -14.59
C ASP A 82 2.34 20.56 -13.33
N ASN A 83 1.67 20.54 -12.16
CA ASN A 83 2.33 20.79 -10.88
C ASN A 83 3.25 19.62 -10.52
N GLN A 84 2.87 18.39 -10.83
CA GLN A 84 3.72 17.21 -10.55
C GLN A 84 5.07 17.28 -11.27
N ASN A 85 5.09 17.73 -12.54
CA ASN A 85 6.34 17.90 -13.27
C ASN A 85 7.21 19.00 -12.67
N MET A 86 6.60 20.12 -12.25
CA MET A 86 7.33 21.21 -11.61
C MET A 86 7.91 20.79 -10.26
N THR A 87 7.10 20.14 -9.42
CA THR A 87 7.51 19.56 -8.12
C THR A 87 8.60 18.49 -8.32
N MET A 88 8.53 17.71 -9.40
CA MET A 88 9.57 16.72 -9.72
C MET A 88 10.89 17.40 -10.09
N MET A 89 10.87 18.47 -10.88
CA MET A 89 12.06 19.24 -11.22
C MET A 89 12.69 19.90 -9.99
N THR A 90 11.90 20.48 -9.09
CA THR A 90 12.42 21.07 -7.85
C THR A 90 13.05 20.02 -6.95
N LEU A 91 12.39 18.89 -6.74
CA LEU A 91 12.92 17.78 -5.95
C LEU A 91 14.21 17.19 -6.55
N GLN A 92 14.31 17.10 -7.88
CA GLN A 92 15.54 16.66 -8.55
C GLN A 92 16.70 17.64 -8.32
N SER A 93 16.44 18.94 -8.39
CA SER A 93 17.45 19.96 -8.10
C SER A 93 17.90 19.88 -6.64
N GLU A 94 16.97 19.78 -5.69
CA GLU A 94 17.29 19.62 -4.27
C GLU A 94 18.09 18.34 -4.00
N GLN A 95 17.73 17.23 -4.65
CA GLN A 95 18.46 15.97 -4.55
C GLN A 95 19.89 16.11 -5.07
N ALA A 96 20.11 16.83 -6.17
CA ALA A 96 21.44 17.09 -6.71
C ALA A 96 22.29 17.93 -5.74
N ASP A 97 21.70 18.96 -5.14
CA ASP A 97 22.38 19.82 -4.17
C ASP A 97 22.74 19.07 -2.88
N ILE A 98 21.82 18.27 -2.35
CA ILE A 98 22.06 17.40 -1.19
C ILE A 98 23.17 16.40 -1.51
N SER A 99 23.15 15.78 -2.69
CA SER A 99 24.18 14.84 -3.13
C SER A 99 25.55 15.50 -3.23
N LYS A 100 25.62 16.75 -3.70
CA LYS A 100 26.86 17.52 -3.75
C LYS A 100 27.41 17.82 -2.36
N LYS A 101 26.56 18.28 -1.43
CA LYS A 101 26.94 18.51 -0.03
C LYS A 101 27.42 17.23 0.64
N LEU A 102 26.73 16.12 0.40
CA LEU A 102 27.11 14.80 0.91
C LEU A 102 28.50 14.39 0.41
N ASN A 103 28.78 14.57 -0.88
CA ASN A 103 30.09 14.27 -1.45
C ASN A 103 31.20 15.14 -0.86
N GLN A 104 30.94 16.44 -0.64
CA GLN A 104 31.91 17.33 0.03
C GLN A 104 32.21 16.87 1.45
N LEU A 105 31.17 16.49 2.21
CA LEU A 105 31.33 15.96 3.55
C LEU A 105 32.11 14.64 3.54
N LYS A 106 31.81 13.75 2.60
CA LYS A 106 32.52 12.47 2.43
C LYS A 106 34.02 12.70 2.21
N VAL A 107 34.40 13.59 1.30
CA VAL A 107 35.80 13.93 1.03
C VAL A 107 36.49 14.50 2.27
N HIS A 108 35.79 15.34 3.04
CA HIS A 108 36.35 15.87 4.28
C HIS A 108 36.57 14.78 5.33
N VAL A 109 35.62 13.86 5.49
CA VAL A 109 35.74 12.71 6.39
C VAL A 109 36.89 11.81 5.99
N GLU A 110 37.05 11.49 4.70
CA GLU A 110 38.16 10.70 4.18
C GLU A 110 39.52 11.36 4.51
N LYS A 111 39.64 12.68 4.31
CA LYS A 111 40.87 13.41 4.64
C LYS A 111 41.21 13.35 6.13
N VAL A 112 40.22 13.54 7.01
CA VAL A 112 40.42 13.46 8.46
C VAL A 112 40.81 12.04 8.86
N HIS A 113 40.20 11.03 8.23
CA HIS A 113 40.54 9.63 8.46
C HIS A 113 42.01 9.35 8.10
N ASP A 114 42.47 9.79 6.93
CA ASP A 114 43.87 9.64 6.50
C ASP A 114 44.86 10.31 7.46
N GLU A 115 44.49 11.49 8.01
CA GLU A 115 45.31 12.20 8.99
C GLU A 115 45.40 11.44 10.33
N VAL A 116 44.28 10.87 10.78
CA VAL A 116 44.26 10.02 11.99
C VAL A 116 45.11 8.77 11.78
N ASP A 117 44.98 8.08 10.65
CA ASP A 117 45.80 6.90 10.33
C ASP A 117 47.28 7.24 10.25
N SER A 118 47.64 8.38 9.65
CA SER A 118 49.01 8.86 9.60
C SER A 118 49.58 9.11 11.00
N ASN A 119 48.82 9.79 11.87
CA ASN A 119 49.22 10.04 13.24
C ASN A 119 49.39 8.73 14.05
N ILE A 120 48.50 7.76 13.86
CA ILE A 120 48.62 6.44 14.49
C ILE A 120 49.92 5.74 14.04
N ASN A 121 50.25 5.77 12.76
CA ASN A 121 51.48 5.16 12.24
C ASN A 121 52.74 5.80 12.85
N VAL A 122 52.78 7.13 12.95
CA VAL A 122 53.91 7.85 13.58
C VAL A 122 54.05 7.44 15.05
N VAL A 123 52.94 7.34 15.78
CA VAL A 123 52.95 6.90 17.18
C VAL A 123 53.47 5.46 17.29
N CYS A 124 53.00 4.54 16.44
CA CYS A 124 53.49 3.16 16.39
C CYS A 124 55.01 3.09 16.14
N ASP A 125 55.52 3.85 15.18
CA ASP A 125 56.96 3.91 14.88
C ASP A 125 57.79 4.43 16.06
N LEU A 126 57.30 5.47 16.75
CA LEU A 126 57.94 5.99 17.97
C LEU A 126 57.95 4.95 19.10
N TYR A 127 56.88 4.19 19.28
CA TYR A 127 56.84 3.11 20.26
C TYR A 127 57.85 2.01 19.92
N LEU A 128 57.96 1.58 18.65
CA LEU A 128 58.93 0.57 18.21
C LEU A 128 60.38 1.03 18.39
N LEU A 129 60.69 2.30 18.15
CA LEU A 129 62.01 2.87 18.37
C LEU A 129 62.35 2.97 19.87
N THR A 130 61.37 3.29 20.71
CA THR A 130 61.54 3.36 22.16
C THR A 130 61.77 1.98 22.76
N ASP A 131 61.11 0.94 22.24
CA ASP A 131 61.29 -0.44 22.69
C ASP A 131 62.65 -1.03 22.27
N LYS A 132 63.15 -0.65 21.08
CA LYS A 132 64.51 -1.00 20.63
C LYS A 132 65.62 -0.34 21.44
N ASN A 133 65.40 0.86 21.99
CA ASN A 133 66.38 1.57 22.82
C ASN A 133 66.41 1.10 24.29
N LYS A 134 65.47 0.24 24.70
CA LYS A 134 65.39 -0.31 26.06
C LYS A 134 66.02 -1.71 26.20
N ASN A 135 66.35 -2.39 25.10
CA ASN A 135 67.12 -3.64 25.06
C ASN A 135 68.57 -3.36 24.68
#